data_AF-A0A2J6RKP4-F1
#
_entry.id   AF-A0A2J6RKP4-F1
#
_cell.length_a   1.000
_cell.length_b   1.000
_cell.length_c   1.000
_cell.angle_alpha   90.00
_cell.angle_beta   90.00
_cell.angle_gamma   90.00
#
_symmetry.space_group_name_H-M   'P 1'
#
loop_
_entity.id
_entity.type
_entity.pdbx_description
1 polymer ?
#
loop_
_entity_poly.entity_id
_entity_poly.type
_entity_poly.pdbx_seq_one_letter_code
_entity_poly.pdbx_strand_id
1 'polypeptide(L)'
;MEFDDSYLPRFQQLSRLPDTHTKICARLFHDHKSVRDLELRTGASLKGLEKGKANLEAGLAYLRGEKQEPECIHCSEKSSGPFRHCVIMKGYFGGSCTNCRYNEEQTRCSLRDRSKRKTLSTPRREIRLRRCLKEDDLPSSLPDSFDSLVLQASRMTQEERHKERQRLMLRMEALTEADALALGVIDDE
;
A
#
# COMPACT_ATOMS: atom_id res chain seq x y z
N MET A 1 25.03 29.09 34.58
CA MET A 1 25.23 27.71 34.07
C MET A 1 24.34 27.62 32.85
N GLU A 2 24.90 28.00 31.70
CA GLU A 2 24.15 28.08 30.45
C GLU A 2 23.97 26.65 29.94
N PHE A 3 22.72 26.24 29.77
CA PHE A 3 22.39 24.96 29.16
C PHE A 3 22.72 25.06 27.68
N ASP A 4 23.80 24.40 27.27
CA ASP A 4 24.19 24.25 25.88
C ASP A 4 23.07 23.55 25.11
N ASP A 5 22.38 24.32 24.27
CA ASP A 5 21.21 23.92 23.48
C ASP A 5 21.58 22.94 22.32
N SER A 6 22.85 22.54 22.24
CA SER A 6 23.37 21.58 21.25
C SER A 6 22.91 20.13 21.47
N TYR A 7 22.24 19.83 22.59
CA TYR A 7 21.79 18.47 22.93
C TYR A 7 20.31 18.17 22.68
N LEU A 8 19.51 19.14 22.22
CA LEU A 8 18.18 18.81 21.72
C LEU A 8 18.33 18.10 20.37
N PRO A 9 17.90 16.85 20.21
CA PRO A 9 18.00 16.15 18.95
C PRO A 9 17.38 17.01 17.85
N ARG A 10 18.17 17.26 16.79
CA ARG A 10 17.94 18.18 15.67
C ARG A 10 16.57 18.09 14.97
N PHE A 11 15.74 17.11 15.33
CA PHE A 11 14.44 16.80 14.76
C PHE A 11 13.30 16.77 15.78
N GLN A 12 13.54 17.03 17.08
CA GLN A 12 12.47 16.99 18.09
C GLN A 12 11.39 18.04 17.84
N GLN A 13 11.77 19.19 17.31
CA GLN A 13 10.81 20.22 16.91
C GLN A 13 10.16 19.95 15.55
N LEU A 14 10.58 18.89 14.83
CA LEU A 14 10.07 18.50 13.51
C LEU A 14 10.03 19.68 12.51
N SER A 15 10.97 20.61 12.66
CA SER A 15 11.10 21.84 11.89
C SER A 15 11.95 21.68 10.63
N ARG A 16 12.63 20.53 10.47
CA ARG A 16 13.40 20.16 9.30
C ARG A 16 13.25 18.67 9.00
N LEU A 17 13.29 18.32 7.72
CA LEU A 17 13.31 16.92 7.27
C LEU A 17 14.75 16.38 7.19
N PRO A 18 14.99 15.11 7.57
CA PRO A 18 16.24 14.43 7.27
C PRO A 18 16.34 14.10 5.76
N ASP A 19 17.54 13.90 5.24
CA ASP A 19 17.75 13.59 3.82
C ASP A 19 17.09 12.25 3.40
N THR A 20 16.88 11.34 4.36
CA THR A 20 16.28 10.01 4.19
C THR A 20 14.74 10.01 4.29
N HIS A 21 14.10 11.17 4.28
CA HIS A 21 12.65 11.29 4.45
C HIS A 21 11.84 10.59 3.34
N THR A 22 10.69 10.04 3.69
CA THR A 22 9.76 9.50 2.68
C THR A 22 9.05 10.62 1.91
N LYS A 23 8.49 10.29 0.74
CA LYS A 23 7.60 11.21 -0.01
C LYS A 23 6.40 11.67 0.82
N ILE A 24 5.94 10.84 1.76
CA ILE A 24 4.86 11.20 2.68
C ILE A 24 5.33 12.31 3.63
N CYS A 25 6.52 12.18 4.22
CA CYS A 25 7.11 13.24 5.04
C CYS A 25 7.25 14.55 4.29
N ALA A 26 7.75 14.53 3.04
CA ALA A 26 7.84 15.73 2.20
C ALA A 26 6.48 16.42 2.01
N ARG A 27 5.46 15.66 1.60
CA ARG A 27 4.10 16.19 1.42
C ARG A 27 3.51 16.75 2.69
N LEU A 28 3.62 16.01 3.81
CA LEU A 28 3.16 16.50 5.10
C LEU A 28 3.87 17.80 5.46
N PHE A 29 5.18 17.87 5.29
CA PHE A 29 5.96 19.03 5.70
C PHE A 29 5.69 20.28 4.85
N HIS A 30 5.59 20.14 3.54
CA HIS A 30 5.43 21.25 2.60
C HIS A 30 3.98 21.65 2.35
N ASP A 31 3.08 20.68 2.22
CA ASP A 31 1.71 20.94 1.76
C ASP A 31 0.76 21.27 2.93
N HIS A 32 1.15 20.96 4.17
CA HIS A 32 0.29 21.09 5.35
C HIS A 32 0.95 21.93 6.42
N LYS A 33 0.26 22.99 6.87
CA LYS A 33 0.72 23.88 7.94
C LYS A 33 0.60 23.19 9.31
N SER A 34 1.58 23.40 10.18
CA SER A 34 1.46 22.99 11.59
C SER A 34 0.36 23.79 12.28
N VAL A 35 -0.57 23.08 12.92
CA VAL A 35 -1.73 23.63 13.64
C VAL A 35 -1.65 23.41 15.16
N ARG A 36 -0.66 22.63 15.62
CA ARG A 36 -0.39 22.42 17.05
C ARG A 36 1.08 22.19 17.30
N ASP A 37 1.45 22.40 18.55
CA ASP A 37 2.76 22.06 19.08
C ASP A 37 2.86 20.56 19.41
N LEU A 38 4.08 20.11 19.64
CA LEU A 38 4.35 18.73 19.98
C LEU A 38 4.02 18.46 21.46
N GLU A 39 2.88 17.82 21.73
CA GLU A 39 2.52 17.38 23.08
C GLU A 39 2.75 15.87 23.24
N LEU A 40 3.71 15.51 24.08
CA LEU A 40 4.05 14.12 24.41
C LEU A 40 3.44 13.68 25.74
N ARG A 41 3.23 12.38 25.90
CA ARG A 41 2.88 11.78 27.20
C ARG A 41 4.03 11.91 28.19
N THR A 42 3.71 11.90 29.49
CA THR A 42 4.71 11.99 30.56
C THR A 42 5.79 10.91 30.40
N GLY A 43 7.06 11.32 30.33
CA GLY A 43 8.20 10.42 30.14
C GLY A 43 8.38 9.86 28.73
N ALA A 44 7.52 10.22 27.77
CA ALA A 44 7.67 9.80 26.38
C ALA A 44 8.71 10.66 25.63
N SER A 45 9.44 10.01 24.73
CA SER A 45 10.38 10.67 23.82
C SER A 45 10.19 10.13 22.40
N LEU A 46 10.42 10.99 21.41
CA LEU A 46 10.43 10.58 20.02
C LEU A 46 11.72 9.83 19.69
N LYS A 47 11.59 8.69 19.01
CA LYS A 47 12.68 7.77 18.66
C LYS A 47 12.58 7.38 17.18
N GLY A 48 13.73 7.22 16.52
CA GLY A 48 13.78 6.72 15.14
C GLY A 48 13.32 7.73 14.09
N LEU A 49 13.40 9.03 14.39
CA LEU A 49 13.02 10.11 13.46
C LEU A 49 14.03 10.25 12.32
N GLU A 50 15.30 10.01 12.61
CA GLU A 50 16.44 10.13 11.71
C GLU A 50 16.37 9.18 10.51
N LYS A 51 15.60 8.10 10.64
CA LYS A 51 15.42 7.10 9.58
C LYS A 51 14.37 7.50 8.55
N GLY A 52 13.62 8.58 8.78
CA GLY A 52 12.65 9.10 7.83
C GLY A 52 11.39 8.25 7.61
N LYS A 53 11.12 7.27 8.47
CA LYS A 53 10.05 6.26 8.31
C LYS A 53 8.76 6.62 9.08
N ALA A 54 7.96 5.60 9.44
CA ALA A 54 6.65 5.73 10.08
C ALA A 54 6.62 6.66 11.31
N ASN A 55 7.67 6.68 12.13
CA ASN A 55 7.72 7.53 13.31
C ASN A 55 7.86 9.02 12.95
N LEU A 56 8.66 9.34 11.93
CA LEU A 56 8.75 10.71 11.42
C LEU A 56 7.43 11.13 10.77
N GLU A 57 6.83 10.26 9.95
CA GLU A 57 5.51 10.50 9.35
C GLU A 57 4.45 10.78 10.42
N ALA A 58 4.42 9.98 11.49
CA ALA A 58 3.50 10.14 12.60
C ALA A 58 3.72 11.47 13.34
N GLY A 59 4.98 11.85 13.59
CA GLY A 59 5.32 13.14 14.22
C GLY A 59 4.88 14.32 13.37
N LEU A 60 5.22 14.33 12.08
CA LEU A 60 4.85 15.41 11.17
C LEU A 60 3.33 15.55 11.04
N ALA A 61 2.63 14.41 10.93
CA ALA A 61 1.18 14.38 10.89
C ALA A 61 0.54 14.83 12.21
N TYR A 62 1.17 14.58 13.36
CA TYR A 62 0.63 14.99 14.65
C TYR A 62 0.53 16.51 14.73
N LEU A 63 1.55 17.22 14.28
CA LEU A 63 1.56 18.69 14.27
C LEU A 63 0.52 19.30 13.31
N ARG A 64 0.04 18.54 12.32
CA ARG A 64 -0.70 19.08 11.16
C ARG A 64 -2.14 18.55 11.03
N GLY A 65 -2.45 17.45 11.70
CA GLY A 65 -3.75 16.79 11.59
C GLY A 65 -4.84 17.42 12.44
N GLU A 66 -5.93 16.70 12.60
CA GLU A 66 -7.07 17.06 13.45
C GLU A 66 -7.08 16.17 14.69
N LYS A 67 -7.23 16.78 15.87
CA LYS A 67 -7.41 16.05 17.13
C LYS A 67 -8.71 15.25 17.07
N GLN A 68 -8.67 14.01 17.52
CA GLN A 68 -9.82 13.14 17.59
C GLN A 68 -10.26 12.96 19.03
N GLU A 69 -11.54 13.22 19.26
CA GLU A 69 -12.25 12.95 20.50
C GLU A 69 -13.57 12.23 20.13
N PRO A 70 -13.82 11.02 20.67
CA PRO A 70 -12.96 10.25 21.57
C PRO A 70 -11.67 9.71 20.91
N GLU A 71 -10.70 9.31 21.74
CA GLU A 71 -9.50 8.61 21.25
C GLU A 71 -9.86 7.25 20.62
N CYS A 72 -8.96 6.68 19.81
CA CYS A 72 -9.17 5.32 19.31
C CYS A 72 -9.07 4.30 20.45
N ILE A 73 -9.83 3.20 20.35
CA ILE A 73 -9.94 2.15 21.38
C ILE A 73 -8.54 1.66 21.79
N HIS A 74 -7.68 1.37 20.81
CA HIS A 74 -6.31 0.89 21.06
C HIS A 74 -5.46 1.88 21.86
N CYS A 75 -5.59 3.19 21.59
CA CYS A 75 -4.84 4.21 22.32
C CYS A 75 -5.42 4.44 23.71
N SER A 76 -6.75 4.41 23.85
CA SER A 76 -7.43 4.53 25.13
C SER A 76 -7.09 3.37 26.07
N GLU A 77 -6.96 2.15 25.56
CA GLU A 77 -6.68 0.96 26.38
C GLU A 77 -5.19 0.75 26.64
N LYS A 78 -4.33 0.92 25.62
CA LYS A 78 -2.91 0.53 25.70
C LYS A 78 -1.94 1.70 25.78
N SER A 79 -2.42 2.93 25.70
CA SER A 79 -1.55 4.11 25.58
C SER A 79 -0.46 3.91 24.50
N SER A 80 -0.88 3.48 23.31
CA SER A 80 0.02 3.33 22.16
C SER A 80 0.55 4.70 21.70
N GLY A 81 1.80 4.74 21.25
CA GLY A 81 2.49 5.93 20.75
C GLY A 81 2.88 6.96 21.82
N PRO A 82 3.75 7.91 21.46
CA PRO A 82 4.30 8.90 22.40
C PRO A 82 3.43 10.15 22.54
N PHE A 83 2.47 10.39 21.65
CA PHE A 83 1.72 11.64 21.61
C PHE A 83 0.59 11.64 22.62
N ARG A 84 0.32 12.82 23.20
CA ARG A 84 -0.74 12.99 24.21
C ARG A 84 -2.14 12.68 23.68
N HIS A 85 -2.39 12.94 22.40
CA HIS A 85 -3.71 12.84 21.81
C HIS A 85 -3.70 12.01 20.52
N CYS A 86 -4.82 11.33 20.25
CA CYS A 86 -5.06 10.77 18.92
C CYS A 86 -5.28 11.91 17.92
N VAL A 87 -4.41 12.01 16.92
CA VAL A 87 -4.56 12.95 15.80
C VAL A 87 -4.73 12.16 14.51
N ILE A 88 -5.64 12.58 13.64
CA ILE A 88 -5.80 12.01 12.29
C ILE A 88 -5.34 13.03 11.26
N MET A 89 -4.61 12.55 10.25
CA MET A 89 -4.30 13.32 9.06
C MET A 89 -5.17 12.84 7.89
N LYS A 90 -6.13 13.66 7.46
CA LYS A 90 -7.08 13.30 6.39
C LYS A 90 -6.35 12.88 5.11
N GLY A 91 -6.74 11.74 4.54
CA GLY A 91 -6.12 11.19 3.33
C GLY A 91 -4.83 10.41 3.56
N TYR A 92 -4.29 10.39 4.78
CA TYR A 92 -3.08 9.65 5.13
C TYR A 92 -3.39 8.43 6.01
N PHE A 93 -2.46 7.48 6.01
CA PHE A 93 -2.46 6.28 6.88
C PHE A 93 -3.74 5.45 6.89
N GLY A 94 -4.60 5.57 5.87
CA GLY A 94 -5.92 4.93 5.85
C GLY A 94 -6.83 5.39 6.99
N GLY A 95 -6.69 6.62 7.47
CA GLY A 95 -7.47 7.16 8.58
C GLY A 95 -6.99 6.78 9.98
N SER A 96 -5.93 5.97 10.11
CA SER A 96 -5.36 5.65 11.43
C SER A 96 -4.79 6.90 12.11
N CYS A 97 -4.89 6.94 13.45
CA CYS A 97 -4.30 8.03 14.23
C CYS A 97 -2.76 7.96 14.26
N THR A 98 -2.13 9.08 14.58
CA THR A 98 -0.67 9.21 14.64
C THR A 98 -0.02 8.31 15.68
N ASN A 99 -0.65 8.11 16.83
CA ASN A 99 -0.17 7.19 17.86
C ASN A 99 -0.09 5.74 17.35
N CYS A 100 -1.11 5.27 16.63
CA CYS A 100 -1.05 3.95 16.00
C CYS A 100 -0.18 3.92 14.75
N ARG A 101 0.01 5.03 14.03
CA ARG A 101 0.98 5.09 12.93
C ARG A 101 2.41 4.94 13.45
N TYR A 102 2.68 5.51 14.62
CA TYR A 102 3.94 5.34 15.32
C TYR A 102 4.21 3.86 15.61
N ASN A 103 5.42 3.38 15.32
CA ASN A 103 5.81 1.96 15.33
C ASN A 103 4.95 1.03 14.43
N GLU A 104 4.29 1.59 13.41
CA GLU A 104 3.53 0.84 12.40
C GLU A 104 2.34 0.01 12.91
N GLU A 105 1.79 0.33 14.08
CA GLU A 105 0.63 -0.35 14.69
C GLU A 105 -0.73 0.04 14.07
N GLN A 106 -0.73 0.68 12.90
CA GLN A 106 -1.93 1.30 12.31
C GLN A 106 -3.09 0.32 12.09
N THR A 107 -2.79 -0.98 11.93
CA THR A 107 -3.80 -2.04 11.71
C THR A 107 -4.70 -2.29 12.91
N ARG A 108 -4.24 -1.93 14.12
CA ARG A 108 -4.98 -2.04 15.38
C ARG A 108 -5.85 -0.81 15.70
N CYS A 109 -5.67 0.28 14.95
CA CYS A 109 -6.41 1.51 15.18
C CYS A 109 -7.91 1.33 14.83
N SER A 110 -8.80 1.65 15.77
CA SER A 110 -10.24 1.61 15.54
C SER A 110 -10.75 2.71 14.62
N LEU A 111 -9.98 3.81 14.48
CA LEU A 111 -10.31 4.92 13.56
C LEU A 111 -9.89 4.65 12.12
N ARG A 112 -9.17 3.54 11.87
CA ARG A 112 -8.73 3.18 10.52
C ARG A 112 -9.92 2.86 9.63
N ASP A 113 -10.01 3.54 8.51
CA ASP A 113 -10.99 3.27 7.46
C ASP A 113 -10.65 1.93 6.78
N ARG A 114 -11.47 0.91 7.08
CA ARG A 114 -11.32 -0.44 6.52
C ARG A 114 -11.98 -0.58 5.16
N SER A 115 -12.82 0.37 4.75
CA SER A 115 -13.50 0.37 3.45
C SER A 115 -12.53 0.74 2.32
N LYS A 116 -11.48 1.51 2.65
CA LYS A 116 -10.38 1.85 1.73
C LYS A 116 -9.26 0.81 1.68
N ARG A 117 -9.53 -0.48 1.96
CA ARG A 117 -8.57 -1.52 1.60
C ARG A 117 -8.29 -1.35 0.12
N LYS A 118 -7.02 -1.08 -0.23
CA LYS A 118 -6.57 -1.13 -1.61
C LYS A 118 -7.10 -2.46 -2.15
N THR A 119 -7.92 -2.40 -3.20
CA THR A 119 -8.19 -3.56 -4.05
C THR A 119 -6.87 -4.28 -4.21
N LEU A 120 -6.87 -5.60 -3.95
CA LEU A 120 -5.68 -6.44 -4.01
C LEU A 120 -4.87 -6.00 -5.21
N SER A 121 -3.64 -5.50 -4.97
CA SER A 121 -2.82 -4.97 -6.05
C SER A 121 -2.73 -6.06 -7.10
N THR A 122 -3.14 -5.76 -8.32
CA THR A 122 -2.97 -6.60 -9.50
C THR A 122 -1.61 -7.26 -9.40
N PRO A 123 -1.52 -8.61 -9.25
CA PRO A 123 -0.25 -9.28 -9.05
C PRO A 123 0.73 -8.80 -10.11
N ARG A 124 2.02 -8.59 -9.75
CA ARG A 124 3.04 -8.09 -10.69
C ARG A 124 3.05 -8.84 -12.03
N ARG A 125 2.66 -10.12 -12.02
CA ARG A 125 2.48 -10.98 -13.22
C ARG A 125 1.42 -10.45 -14.18
N GLU A 126 0.28 -9.99 -13.67
CA GLU A 126 -0.83 -9.46 -14.47
C GLU A 126 -0.52 -8.06 -15.01
N ILE A 127 0.20 -7.21 -14.26
CA ILE A 127 0.75 -5.94 -14.79
C ILE A 127 1.75 -6.22 -15.94
N ARG A 128 2.55 -7.28 -15.82
CA ARG A 128 3.51 -7.70 -16.87
C ARG A 128 2.79 -8.20 -18.13
N LEU A 129 1.75 -9.02 -17.97
CA LEU A 129 0.95 -9.55 -19.08
C LEU A 129 0.26 -8.43 -19.87
N ARG A 130 -0.35 -7.46 -19.17
CA ARG A 130 -0.97 -6.29 -19.82
C ARG A 130 0.01 -5.42 -20.59
N ARG A 131 1.30 -5.42 -20.22
CA ARG A 131 2.34 -4.67 -20.95
C ARG A 131 2.81 -5.41 -22.21
N CYS A 132 2.62 -6.73 -22.29
CA CYS A 132 3.01 -7.53 -23.45
C CYS A 132 1.91 -7.61 -24.52
N LEU A 133 0.63 -7.49 -24.13
CA LEU A 133 -0.49 -7.38 -25.06
C LEU A 133 -0.59 -5.92 -25.52
N LYS A 134 -0.03 -5.59 -26.68
CA LYS A 134 -0.38 -4.35 -27.39
C LYS A 134 -1.82 -4.50 -27.88
N GLU A 135 -2.61 -3.44 -27.79
CA GLU A 135 -4.06 -3.45 -28.06
C GLU A 135 -4.44 -3.65 -29.55
N ASP A 136 -3.47 -3.80 -30.44
CA ASP A 136 -3.70 -3.79 -31.89
C ASP A 136 -4.01 -5.18 -32.52
N ASP A 137 -3.93 -6.27 -31.76
CA ASP A 137 -4.18 -7.65 -32.26
C ASP A 137 -5.35 -8.37 -31.56
N LEU A 138 -6.38 -7.64 -31.11
CA LEU A 138 -7.52 -8.25 -30.41
C LEU A 138 -8.69 -8.53 -31.39
N PRO A 139 -9.03 -9.81 -31.69
CA PRO A 139 -10.21 -10.12 -32.49
C PRO A 139 -11.47 -9.61 -31.77
N SER A 140 -12.37 -8.99 -32.55
CA SER A 140 -13.54 -8.21 -32.14
C SER A 140 -14.65 -8.98 -31.42
N SER A 141 -14.37 -10.17 -30.90
CA SER A 141 -15.31 -10.98 -30.13
C SER A 141 -14.58 -11.71 -29.01
N LEU A 142 -14.25 -10.99 -27.94
CA LEU A 142 -13.90 -11.61 -26.67
C LEU A 142 -15.12 -11.59 -25.72
N PRO A 143 -15.33 -12.66 -24.94
CA PRO A 143 -16.48 -12.78 -24.07
C PRO A 143 -16.47 -11.74 -22.95
N ASP A 144 -17.69 -11.30 -22.60
CA ASP A 144 -18.01 -10.23 -21.66
C ASP A 144 -17.30 -10.37 -20.30
N SER A 145 -16.31 -9.51 -20.09
CA SER A 145 -15.57 -9.29 -18.84
C SER A 145 -14.68 -10.45 -18.34
N PHE A 146 -13.44 -10.09 -18.01
CA PHE A 146 -12.47 -10.92 -17.31
C PHE A 146 -13.03 -11.54 -16.01
N ASP A 147 -13.96 -10.85 -15.34
CA ASP A 147 -14.63 -11.37 -14.13
C ASP A 147 -15.48 -12.60 -14.44
N SER A 148 -16.08 -12.69 -15.63
CA SER A 148 -16.87 -13.83 -16.08
C SER A 148 -16.00 -15.07 -16.28
N LEU A 149 -14.81 -14.91 -16.87
CA LEU A 149 -13.82 -15.99 -17.02
C LEU A 149 -13.30 -16.50 -15.68
N VAL A 150 -13.03 -15.58 -14.73
CA VAL A 150 -12.58 -15.93 -13.38
C VAL A 150 -13.69 -16.66 -12.60
N LEU A 151 -14.94 -16.20 -12.69
CA LEU A 151 -16.10 -16.86 -12.08
C LEU A 151 -16.36 -18.24 -12.70
N GLN A 152 -16.22 -18.39 -14.01
CA GLN A 152 -16.40 -19.67 -14.71
C GLN A 152 -15.33 -20.69 -14.27
N ALA A 153 -14.06 -20.28 -14.20
CA ALA A 153 -12.96 -21.12 -13.71
C ALA A 153 -13.11 -21.51 -12.22
N SER A 154 -13.79 -20.67 -11.43
CA SER A 154 -14.06 -20.91 -10.00
C SER A 154 -15.17 -21.94 -9.76
N ARG A 155 -16.04 -22.17 -10.76
CA ARG A 155 -17.16 -23.12 -10.70
C ARG A 155 -16.81 -24.52 -11.21
N MET A 156 -15.64 -24.69 -11.82
CA MET A 156 -15.22 -25.97 -12.38
C MET A 156 -14.73 -26.94 -11.29
N THR A 157 -15.21 -28.16 -11.36
CA THR A 157 -14.69 -29.29 -10.60
C THR A 157 -13.23 -29.57 -10.99
N GLN A 158 -12.53 -30.36 -10.17
CA GLN A 158 -11.13 -30.71 -10.45
C GLN A 158 -10.99 -31.53 -11.74
N GLU A 159 -11.98 -32.39 -12.05
CA GLU A 159 -12.02 -33.20 -13.26
C GLU A 159 -12.21 -32.34 -14.52
N GLU A 160 -13.13 -31.37 -14.48
CA GLU A 160 -13.34 -30.43 -15.58
C GLU A 160 -12.11 -29.59 -15.86
N ARG A 161 -11.40 -29.16 -14.80
CA ARG A 161 -10.12 -28.44 -14.95
C ARG A 161 -9.02 -29.30 -15.57
N HIS A 162 -9.04 -30.61 -15.33
CA HIS A 162 -8.10 -31.53 -15.95
C HIS A 162 -8.39 -31.71 -17.45
N LYS A 163 -9.66 -31.92 -17.81
CA LYS A 163 -10.09 -32.04 -19.22
C LYS A 163 -9.79 -30.77 -20.01
N GLU A 164 -10.05 -29.60 -19.43
CA GLU A 164 -9.78 -28.33 -20.10
C GLU A 164 -8.27 -28.09 -20.30
N ARG A 165 -7.43 -28.50 -19.33
CA ARG A 165 -5.98 -28.48 -19.51
C ARG A 165 -5.51 -29.41 -20.64
N GLN A 166 -6.05 -30.62 -20.71
CA GLN A 166 -5.74 -31.57 -21.80
C GLN A 166 -6.14 -30.98 -23.16
N ARG A 167 -7.32 -30.36 -23.24
CA ARG A 167 -7.81 -29.70 -24.46
C ARG A 167 -6.90 -28.54 -24.90
N LEU A 168 -6.43 -27.73 -23.96
CA LEU A 168 -5.51 -26.63 -24.25
C LEU A 168 -4.13 -27.11 -24.68
N MET A 169 -3.62 -28.19 -24.08
CA MET A 169 -2.35 -28.82 -24.51
C MET A 169 -2.43 -29.30 -25.96
N LEU A 170 -3.49 -30.04 -26.31
CA LEU A 170 -3.73 -30.49 -27.70
C LEU A 170 -3.86 -29.32 -28.68
N ARG A 171 -4.50 -28.22 -28.26
CA ARG A 171 -4.63 -27.02 -29.10
C ARG A 171 -3.28 -26.32 -29.30
N MET A 172 -2.42 -26.30 -28.29
CA MET A 172 -1.07 -25.73 -28.42
C MET A 172 -0.20 -26.57 -29.32
N GLU A 173 -0.26 -27.90 -29.21
CA GLU A 173 0.44 -28.83 -30.11
C GLU A 173 -0.02 -28.65 -31.56
N ALA A 174 -1.33 -28.57 -31.80
CA ALA A 174 -1.89 -28.33 -33.13
C ALA A 174 -1.49 -26.96 -33.71
N LEU A 175 -1.36 -25.92 -32.88
CA LEU A 175 -0.85 -24.62 -33.32
C LEU A 175 0.63 -24.69 -33.70
N THR A 176 1.44 -25.43 -32.95
CA THR A 176 2.86 -25.63 -33.31
C THR A 176 3.03 -26.41 -34.60
N GLU A 177 2.15 -27.38 -34.88
CA GLU A 177 2.13 -28.09 -36.16
C GLU A 177 1.69 -27.19 -37.31
N ALA A 178 0.63 -26.41 -37.12
CA ALA A 178 0.15 -25.43 -38.12
C ALA A 178 1.20 -24.34 -38.41
N ASP A 179 1.89 -23.85 -37.38
CA ASP A 179 2.99 -22.89 -37.52
C ASP A 179 4.21 -23.53 -38.22
N ALA A 180 4.51 -24.80 -37.97
CA ALA A 180 5.57 -25.55 -38.64
C ALA A 180 5.28 -25.81 -40.12
N LEU A 181 4.02 -26.11 -40.46
CA LEU A 181 3.52 -26.21 -41.84
C LEU A 181 3.56 -24.85 -42.55
N ALA A 182 3.11 -23.78 -41.89
CA ALA A 182 3.15 -22.43 -42.44
C ALA A 182 4.58 -21.93 -42.72
N LEU A 183 5.57 -22.45 -42.00
CA LEU A 183 7.00 -22.18 -42.21
C LEU A 183 7.68 -23.15 -43.18
N GLY A 184 6.96 -24.14 -43.74
CA GLY A 184 7.49 -25.12 -44.69
C GLY A 184 8.58 -26.02 -44.10
N VAL A 185 8.56 -26.24 -42.77
CA VAL A 185 9.54 -27.10 -42.07
C VAL A 185 9.14 -28.58 -42.16
N ILE A 186 7.88 -28.85 -42.51
CA ILE A 186 7.33 -30.18 -42.73
C ILE A 186 6.64 -30.12 -44.10
N ASP A 187 7.02 -31.02 -45.01
CA ASP A 187 6.34 -31.18 -46.30
C ASP A 187 5.04 -31.98 -46.10
N ASP A 188 3.91 -31.50 -46.62
CA ASP A 188 2.65 -32.24 -46.68
C ASP A 188 2.84 -33.45 -47.63
N GLU A 189 2.98 -34.66 -47.08
CA GLU A 189 2.89 -35.92 -47.84
C GLU A 189 1.46 -36.21 -48.33
#